data_AF-A0A8T0PFP2-F1
#
_entry.id   AF-A0A8T0PFP2-F1
#
_cell.length_a   1.000
_cell.length_b   1.000
_cell.length_c   1.000
_cell.angle_alpha   90.00
_cell.angle_beta   90.00
_cell.angle_gamma   90.00
#
_symmetry.space_group_name_H-M   'P 1'
#
loop_
_entity.id
_entity.type
_entity.pdbx_description
1 polymer ?
#
loop_
_entity_poly.entity_id
_entity_poly.type
_entity_poly.pdbx_seq_one_letter_code
_entity_poly.pdbx_strand_id
1 'polypeptide(L)'
;MLAWPKVCRPPELGGLGFLDLKLFGYALRMRWLWMKRTEDNRPWSQLPDKHDDMVLSMFQASISIELGDGNRSFFWTDRWLQGQSIRDIAPCLFEAVGPRIQKTRTVTDGHQNDCWIRDITGALTVQVLLDYLLIWDHTRAVVLRPGIPDRLL
;
A
#
# COMPACT_ATOMS: atom_id res chain seq x y z
N MET A 1 -35.20 -11.16 -8.46
CA MET A 1 -33.98 -10.56 -7.90
C MET A 1 -34.22 -9.06 -7.75
N LEU A 2 -34.13 -8.52 -6.53
CA LEU A 2 -34.21 -7.07 -6.30
C LEU A 2 -32.95 -6.40 -6.86
N ALA A 3 -33.12 -5.29 -7.59
CA ALA A 3 -32.01 -4.52 -8.13
C ALA A 3 -31.33 -3.68 -7.03
N TRP A 4 -30.67 -4.35 -6.07
CA TRP A 4 -30.03 -3.75 -4.91
C TRP A 4 -29.09 -2.57 -5.26
N PRO A 5 -28.27 -2.62 -6.34
CA PRO A 5 -27.45 -1.49 -6.75
C PRO A 5 -28.24 -0.27 -7.23
N LYS A 6 -29.49 -0.42 -7.67
CA LYS A 6 -30.38 0.71 -8.00
C LYS A 6 -31.03 1.28 -6.75
N VAL A 7 -31.44 0.39 -5.84
CA VAL A 7 -32.07 0.75 -4.57
C VAL A 7 -31.13 1.58 -3.67
N CYS A 8 -29.84 1.25 -3.64
CA CYS A 8 -28.84 1.95 -2.81
C CYS A 8 -28.36 3.29 -3.37
N ARG A 9 -28.76 3.66 -4.60
CA ARG A 9 -28.35 4.95 -5.17
C ARG A 9 -28.99 6.11 -4.40
N PRO A 10 -28.32 7.27 -4.31
CA PRO A 10 -28.93 8.49 -3.80
C PRO A 10 -30.26 8.79 -4.53
N PRO A 11 -31.25 9.40 -3.86
CA PRO A 11 -32.52 9.77 -4.48
C PRO A 11 -32.34 10.64 -5.74
N GLU A 12 -31.31 11.48 -5.77
CA GLU A 12 -30.95 12.34 -6.91
C GLU A 12 -30.52 11.54 -8.15
N LEU A 13 -30.10 10.29 -7.95
CA LEU A 13 -29.70 9.35 -9.02
C LEU A 13 -30.73 8.24 -9.25
N GLY A 14 -31.98 8.43 -8.79
CA GLY A 14 -33.11 7.54 -9.03
C GLY A 14 -33.13 6.28 -8.16
N GLY A 15 -32.45 6.29 -7.00
CA GLY A 15 -32.53 5.23 -6.00
C GLY A 15 -33.36 5.60 -4.77
N LEU A 16 -33.30 4.76 -3.73
CA LEU A 16 -33.98 4.99 -2.44
C LEU A 16 -33.03 5.51 -1.36
N GLY A 17 -31.74 5.68 -1.66
CA GLY A 17 -30.74 6.16 -0.71
C GLY A 17 -30.38 5.17 0.40
N PHE A 18 -30.76 3.89 0.28
CA PHE A 18 -30.39 2.89 1.27
C PHE A 18 -28.89 2.60 1.27
N LEU A 19 -28.36 2.27 2.45
CA LEU A 19 -26.96 1.93 2.61
C LEU A 19 -26.64 0.61 1.90
N ASP A 20 -25.64 0.63 1.01
CA ASP A 20 -25.10 -0.60 0.46
C ASP A 20 -24.26 -1.30 1.54
N LEU A 21 -24.84 -2.34 2.15
CA LEU A 21 -24.21 -3.14 3.21
C LEU A 21 -22.86 -3.75 2.79
N LYS A 22 -22.65 -4.01 1.49
CA LYS A 22 -21.37 -4.53 0.99
C LYS A 22 -20.30 -3.45 1.08
N LEU A 23 -20.58 -2.26 0.55
CA LEU A 23 -19.66 -1.12 0.61
C LEU A 23 -19.40 -0.67 2.05
N PHE A 24 -20.45 -0.61 2.86
CA PHE A 24 -20.32 -0.30 4.29
C PHE A 24 -19.47 -1.35 5.02
N GLY A 25 -19.66 -2.63 4.70
CA GLY A 25 -18.83 -3.72 5.21
C GLY A 25 -17.35 -3.58 4.81
N TYR A 26 -17.04 -3.07 3.61
CA TYR A 26 -15.66 -2.78 3.22
C TYR A 26 -15.06 -1.64 4.05
N ALA A 27 -15.80 -0.55 4.23
CA ALA A 27 -15.36 0.59 5.04
C ALA A 27 -15.00 0.19 6.48
N LEU A 28 -15.81 -0.66 7.12
CA LEU A 28 -15.52 -1.17 8.47
C LEU A 28 -14.23 -1.99 8.54
N ARG A 29 -13.97 -2.82 7.52
CA ARG A 29 -12.74 -3.64 7.44
C ARG A 29 -11.51 -2.79 7.12
N MET A 30 -11.65 -1.74 6.31
CA MET A 30 -10.58 -0.76 6.10
C MET A 30 -10.23 -0.02 7.39
N ARG A 31 -11.23 0.33 8.21
CA ARG A 31 -10.98 0.91 9.54
C ARG A 31 -10.16 -0.04 10.43
N TRP A 32 -10.40 -1.34 10.34
CA TRP A 32 -9.59 -2.33 11.04
C TRP A 32 -8.14 -2.34 10.57
N LEU A 33 -7.92 -2.31 9.24
CA LEU A 33 -6.57 -2.21 8.66
C LEU A 33 -5.82 -0.96 9.13
N TRP A 34 -6.50 0.19 9.18
CA TRP A 34 -5.96 1.43 9.73
C TRP A 34 -5.50 1.25 11.17
N MET A 35 -6.41 0.80 12.03
CA MET A 35 -6.18 0.58 13.45
C MET A 35 -5.04 -0.39 13.71
N LYS A 36 -4.91 -1.44 12.88
CA LYS A 36 -3.81 -2.40 12.98
C LYS A 36 -2.44 -1.76 12.70
N ARG A 37 -2.34 -0.81 11.77
CA ARG A 37 -1.07 -0.14 11.48
C ARG A 37 -0.73 0.98 12.47
N THR A 38 -1.73 1.61 13.08
CA THR A 38 -1.53 2.75 13.99
C THR A 38 -1.50 2.37 15.47
N GLU A 39 -2.15 1.28 15.88
CA GLU A 39 -2.36 0.92 17.29
C GLU A 39 -1.82 -0.48 17.66
N ASP A 40 -0.52 -0.71 17.46
CA ASP A 40 0.10 -2.01 17.76
C ASP A 40 -0.01 -2.46 19.23
N ASN A 41 -0.11 -1.51 20.16
CA ASN A 41 -0.17 -1.79 21.60
C ASN A 41 -1.52 -2.35 22.06
N ARG A 42 -2.50 -2.47 21.17
CA ARG A 42 -3.82 -2.99 21.51
C ARG A 42 -3.79 -4.51 21.57
N PRO A 43 -4.45 -5.15 22.56
CA PRO A 43 -4.46 -6.62 22.67
C PRO A 43 -4.98 -7.35 21.43
N TRP A 44 -5.82 -6.68 20.64
CA TRP A 44 -6.43 -7.24 19.44
C TRP A 44 -5.60 -7.02 18.16
N SER A 45 -4.49 -6.27 18.20
CA SER A 45 -3.64 -5.98 17.02
C SER A 45 -3.03 -7.25 16.41
N GLN A 46 -2.79 -8.26 17.24
CA GLN A 46 -2.19 -9.54 16.87
C GLN A 46 -3.19 -10.61 16.43
N LEU A 47 -4.50 -10.30 16.44
CA LEU A 47 -5.49 -11.28 16.00
C LEU A 47 -5.31 -11.59 14.50
N PRO A 48 -5.43 -12.88 14.11
CA PRO A 48 -5.37 -13.25 12.71
C PRO A 48 -6.56 -12.63 11.98
N ASP A 49 -6.27 -11.99 10.85
CA ASP A 49 -7.29 -11.44 9.97
C ASP A 49 -7.14 -12.06 8.58
N LYS A 50 -8.29 -12.37 7.97
CA LYS A 50 -8.37 -12.77 6.56
C LYS A 50 -8.85 -11.55 5.79
N HIS A 51 -7.90 -10.87 5.16
CA HIS A 51 -8.22 -9.71 4.36
C HIS A 51 -8.76 -10.13 2.98
N ASP A 52 -9.88 -9.54 2.59
CA ASP A 52 -10.40 -9.59 1.22
C ASP A 52 -9.52 -8.69 0.34
N ASP A 53 -9.09 -9.19 -0.83
CA ASP A 53 -8.23 -8.46 -1.76
C ASP A 53 -8.82 -7.09 -2.13
N MET A 54 -10.15 -7.00 -2.29
CA MET A 54 -10.81 -5.72 -2.59
C MET A 54 -10.63 -4.71 -1.45
N VAL A 55 -10.73 -5.16 -0.20
CA VAL A 55 -10.56 -4.29 0.98
C VAL A 55 -9.12 -3.81 1.07
N LEU A 56 -8.13 -4.69 0.80
CA LEU A 56 -6.72 -4.29 0.76
C LEU A 56 -6.47 -3.28 -0.34
N SER A 57 -6.99 -3.50 -1.55
CA SER A 57 -6.84 -2.56 -2.67
C SER A 57 -7.50 -1.21 -2.37
N MET A 58 -8.72 -1.19 -1.83
CA MET A 58 -9.37 0.06 -1.42
C MET A 58 -8.58 0.78 -0.33
N PHE A 59 -8.08 0.04 0.66
CA PHE A 59 -7.29 0.59 1.75
C PHE A 59 -6.00 1.22 1.21
N GLN A 60 -5.19 0.46 0.45
CA GLN A 60 -3.97 0.95 -0.19
C GLN A 60 -4.22 2.14 -1.11
N ALA A 61 -5.36 2.16 -1.81
CA ALA A 61 -5.74 3.27 -2.67
C ALA A 61 -6.11 4.55 -1.89
N SER A 62 -6.50 4.42 -0.62
CA SER A 62 -7.04 5.52 0.20
C SER A 62 -6.03 6.11 1.19
N ILE A 63 -4.87 5.48 1.39
CA ILE A 63 -3.85 5.92 2.34
C ILE A 63 -2.56 6.32 1.62
N SER A 64 -1.79 7.19 2.27
CA SER A 64 -0.38 7.38 1.95
C SER A 64 0.47 7.33 3.22
N ILE A 65 1.79 7.24 3.08
CA ILE A 65 2.70 7.17 4.22
C ILE A 65 3.64 8.36 4.19
N GLU A 66 3.66 9.10 5.30
CA GLU A 66 4.73 10.02 5.65
C GLU A 66 5.85 9.21 6.31
N LEU A 67 7.00 9.14 5.64
CA LEU A 67 8.14 8.35 6.13
C LEU A 67 8.77 8.96 7.38
N GLY A 68 8.95 8.12 8.38
CA GLY A 68 9.81 8.35 9.54
C GLY A 68 11.08 7.51 9.42
N ASP A 69 11.14 6.43 10.20
CA ASP A 69 12.26 5.51 10.28
C ASP A 69 12.25 4.44 9.17
N GLY A 70 11.13 4.25 8.48
CA GLY A 70 10.93 3.32 7.37
C GLY A 70 10.70 1.86 7.78
N ASN A 71 10.66 1.56 9.08
CA ASN A 71 10.68 0.18 9.58
C ASN A 71 9.35 -0.55 9.38
N ARG A 72 8.26 0.20 9.16
CA ARG A 72 6.89 -0.34 9.07
C ARG A 72 6.31 -0.23 7.67
N SER A 73 6.96 0.53 6.81
CA SER A 73 6.53 0.76 5.44
C SER A 73 7.19 -0.24 4.51
N PHE A 74 6.41 -0.87 3.63
CA PHE A 74 6.95 -1.77 2.62
C PHE A 74 7.47 -1.00 1.40
N PHE A 75 8.72 -1.27 1.03
CA PHE A 75 9.42 -0.55 -0.04
C PHE A 75 8.68 -0.62 -1.39
N TRP A 76 8.20 -1.80 -1.77
CA TRP A 76 7.64 -2.01 -3.11
C TRP A 76 6.15 -1.69 -3.23
N THR A 77 5.37 -1.86 -2.16
CA THR A 77 3.90 -1.86 -2.24
C THR A 77 3.21 -0.70 -1.55
N ASP A 78 3.84 -0.10 -0.55
CA ASP A 78 3.20 0.99 0.18
C ASP A 78 3.43 2.34 -0.50
N ARG A 79 2.52 3.28 -0.27
CA ARG A 79 2.50 4.61 -0.90
C ARG A 79 3.33 5.64 -0.14
N TRP A 80 4.62 5.37 0.00
CA TRP A 80 5.54 6.17 0.79
C TRP A 80 6.35 7.17 -0.05
N LEU A 81 6.46 6.94 -1.38
CA LEU A 81 7.25 7.78 -2.26
C LEU A 81 6.36 8.85 -2.89
N GLN A 82 6.34 10.04 -2.27
CA GLN A 82 5.51 11.17 -2.71
C GLN A 82 4.01 10.80 -2.83
N GLY A 83 3.52 9.93 -1.95
CA GLY A 83 2.13 9.45 -1.96
C GLY A 83 1.84 8.35 -3.00
N GLN A 84 2.86 7.84 -3.68
CA GLN A 84 2.77 6.73 -4.63
C GLN A 84 3.61 5.54 -4.17
N SER A 85 3.26 4.36 -4.66
CA SER A 85 4.05 3.15 -4.44
C SER A 85 5.00 2.90 -5.61
N ILE A 86 6.12 2.20 -5.37
CA ILE A 86 7.04 1.84 -6.45
C ILE A 86 6.36 0.93 -7.47
N ARG A 87 5.45 0.05 -7.04
CA ARG A 87 4.59 -0.73 -7.96
C ARG A 87 3.83 0.16 -8.95
N ASP A 88 3.32 1.30 -8.50
CA ASP A 88 2.53 2.21 -9.35
C ASP A 88 3.42 3.06 -10.27
N ILE A 89 4.59 3.50 -9.78
CA ILE A 89 5.53 4.37 -10.51
C ILE A 89 6.37 3.58 -11.53
N ALA A 90 6.77 2.37 -11.17
CA ALA A 90 7.76 1.55 -11.86
C ALA A 90 7.30 0.08 -11.94
N PRO A 91 6.23 -0.21 -12.70
CA PRO A 91 5.60 -1.53 -12.72
C PRO A 91 6.50 -2.62 -13.33
N CYS A 92 7.30 -2.30 -14.35
CA CYS A 92 8.18 -3.28 -14.99
C CYS A 92 9.31 -3.69 -14.03
N LEU A 93 9.89 -2.73 -13.30
CA LEU A 93 10.85 -3.04 -12.24
C LEU A 93 10.22 -3.86 -11.12
N PHE A 94 9.01 -3.53 -10.69
CA PHE A 94 8.29 -4.29 -9.67
C PHE A 94 8.11 -5.77 -10.09
N GLU A 95 7.76 -6.03 -11.35
CA GLU A 95 7.63 -7.39 -11.91
C GLU A 95 8.96 -8.16 -11.97
N ALA A 96 10.10 -7.46 -12.05
CA ALA A 96 11.42 -8.06 -12.00
C ALA A 96 11.88 -8.47 -10.58
N VAL A 97 11.10 -8.15 -9.54
CA VAL A 97 11.39 -8.49 -8.14
C VAL A 97 10.64 -9.75 -7.72
N GLY A 98 11.27 -10.61 -6.93
CA GLY A 98 10.64 -11.83 -6.42
C GLY A 98 9.38 -11.55 -5.56
N PRO A 99 8.26 -12.31 -5.71
CA PRO A 99 6.99 -12.04 -5.01
C PRO A 99 7.08 -12.00 -3.48
N ARG A 100 8.02 -12.75 -2.89
CA ARG A 100 8.28 -12.71 -1.46
C ARG A 100 8.86 -11.36 -1.05
N ILE A 101 9.88 -10.89 -1.77
CA ILE A 101 10.60 -9.65 -1.45
C ILE A 101 9.70 -8.43 -1.64
N GLN A 102 8.86 -8.44 -2.67
CA GLN A 102 7.81 -7.42 -2.87
C GLN A 102 6.95 -7.20 -1.61
N LYS A 103 6.69 -8.26 -0.82
CA LYS A 103 5.79 -8.21 0.34
C LYS A 103 6.51 -8.05 1.69
N THR A 104 7.82 -8.25 1.75
CA THR A 104 8.56 -8.27 3.03
C THR A 104 9.60 -7.18 3.15
N ARG A 105 10.09 -6.61 2.04
CA ARG A 105 11.13 -5.57 2.08
C ARG A 105 10.59 -4.30 2.71
N THR A 106 11.17 -3.88 3.83
CA THR A 106 10.86 -2.58 4.45
C THR A 106 11.61 -1.45 3.75
N VAL A 107 11.16 -0.21 3.92
CA VAL A 107 11.82 0.96 3.35
C VAL A 107 13.22 1.11 3.94
N THR A 108 13.39 0.92 5.25
CA THR A 108 14.70 0.98 5.90
C THR A 108 15.66 -0.06 5.32
N ASP A 109 15.22 -1.32 5.23
CA ASP A 109 16.06 -2.41 4.72
C ASP A 109 16.38 -2.25 3.23
N GLY A 110 15.48 -1.64 2.45
CA GLY A 110 15.68 -1.41 1.02
C GLY A 110 16.60 -0.24 0.75
N HIS A 111 16.40 0.86 1.48
CA HIS A 111 17.16 2.09 1.35
C HIS A 111 18.59 1.93 1.87
N GLN A 112 18.81 1.14 2.92
CA GLN A 112 20.14 0.94 3.48
C GLN A 112 21.10 0.31 2.46
N ASN A 113 22.17 1.05 2.12
CA ASN A 113 23.18 0.64 1.13
C ASN A 113 22.59 0.21 -0.22
N ASP A 114 21.46 0.81 -0.62
CA ASP A 114 20.74 0.48 -1.85
C ASP A 114 20.43 -1.02 -1.99
N CYS A 115 20.16 -1.71 -0.87
CA CYS A 115 19.89 -3.14 -0.86
C CYS A 115 18.69 -3.54 -1.74
N TRP A 116 17.75 -2.62 -1.99
CA TRP A 116 16.64 -2.85 -2.91
C TRP A 116 17.09 -3.22 -4.32
N ILE A 117 18.29 -2.81 -4.77
CA ILE A 117 18.83 -3.20 -6.09
C ILE A 117 19.03 -4.70 -6.18
N ARG A 118 19.46 -5.33 -5.07
CA ARG A 118 19.69 -6.77 -4.98
C ARG A 118 18.40 -7.59 -5.04
N ASP A 119 17.25 -6.92 -4.90
CA ASP A 119 15.94 -7.55 -4.99
C ASP A 119 15.54 -7.85 -6.45
N ILE A 120 16.21 -7.20 -7.42
CA ILE A 120 15.95 -7.36 -8.85
C ILE A 120 16.59 -8.67 -9.32
N THR A 121 15.77 -9.69 -9.54
CA THR A 121 16.21 -11.03 -9.94
C THR A 121 15.65 -11.48 -11.29
N GLY A 122 14.69 -10.74 -11.84
CA GLY A 122 14.02 -11.00 -13.11
C GLY A 122 14.81 -10.50 -14.32
N ALA A 123 14.15 -10.51 -15.49
CA ALA A 123 14.76 -10.09 -16.74
C ALA A 123 15.02 -8.57 -16.77
N LEU A 124 16.26 -8.18 -17.07
CA LEU A 124 16.69 -6.79 -17.19
C LEU A 124 16.38 -6.22 -18.58
N THR A 125 15.09 -6.08 -18.89
CA THR A 125 14.66 -5.44 -20.14
C THR A 125 14.97 -3.94 -20.12
N VAL A 126 14.93 -3.29 -21.29
CA VAL A 126 15.11 -1.83 -21.39
C VAL A 126 14.11 -1.08 -20.50
N GLN A 127 12.86 -1.55 -20.41
CA GLN A 127 11.86 -0.92 -19.55
C GLN A 127 12.22 -1.04 -18.06
N VAL A 128 12.72 -2.21 -17.63
CA VAL A 128 13.21 -2.41 -16.26
C VAL A 128 14.37 -1.47 -15.94
N LEU A 129 15.28 -1.22 -16.90
CA LEU A 129 16.38 -0.29 -16.72
C LEU A 129 15.91 1.17 -16.60
N LEU A 130 14.88 1.57 -17.37
CA LEU A 130 14.29 2.91 -17.26
C LEU A 130 13.60 3.10 -15.92
N ASP A 131 12.77 2.14 -15.51
CA ASP A 131 12.12 2.11 -14.19
C ASP A 131 13.14 2.14 -13.06
N TYR A 132 14.24 1.39 -13.19
CA TYR A 132 15.35 1.41 -12.23
C TYR A 132 15.94 2.81 -12.08
N LEU A 133 16.26 3.49 -13.19
CA LEU A 133 16.84 4.83 -13.15
C LEU A 133 15.87 5.85 -12.53
N LEU A 134 14.57 5.71 -12.81
CA LEU A 134 13.53 6.53 -12.21
C LEU A 134 13.49 6.36 -10.69
N ILE A 135 13.43 5.12 -10.20
CA ILE A 135 13.39 4.84 -8.76
C ILE A 135 14.68 5.24 -8.09
N TRP A 136 15.83 5.01 -8.72
CA TRP A 136 17.14 5.41 -8.21
C TRP A 136 17.24 6.91 -7.91
N ASP A 137 16.73 7.75 -8.80
CA ASP A 137 16.71 9.20 -8.60
C ASP A 137 15.79 9.59 -7.43
N HIS A 138 14.60 8.99 -7.37
CA HIS A 138 13.62 9.26 -6.32
C HIS A 138 14.10 8.79 -4.93
N THR A 139 14.73 7.61 -4.84
CA THR A 139 15.19 7.06 -3.56
C THR A 139 16.34 7.87 -2.95
N ARG A 140 17.15 8.53 -3.77
CA ARG A 140 18.26 9.39 -3.29
C ARG A 140 17.80 10.64 -2.57
N ALA A 141 16.62 11.14 -2.90
CA ALA A 141 16.03 12.29 -2.22
C ALA A 141 15.43 11.93 -0.85
N VAL A 142 15.35 10.64 -0.52
CA VAL A 142 14.68 10.15 0.69
C VAL A 142 15.64 10.19 1.86
N VAL A 143 15.24 10.88 2.92
CA VAL A 143 15.99 10.93 4.18
C VAL A 143 15.15 10.33 5.29
N LEU A 144 15.55 9.15 5.76
CA LEU A 144 14.91 8.50 6.90
C LEU A 144 15.31 9.20 8.20
N ARG A 145 14.38 9.24 9.16
CA ARG A 145 14.56 9.86 10.48
C ARG A 145 14.57 8.77 11.53
N PRO A 146 15.76 8.30 11.97
CA PRO A 146 15.86 7.22 12.94
C PRO A 146 15.08 7.52 14.22
N GLY A 147 14.27 6.56 14.67
CA GLY A 147 13.51 6.66 15.93
C GLY A 147 12.18 7.43 15.83
N ILE A 148 11.84 8.01 14.67
CA ILE A 148 10.51 8.58 14.42
C ILE A 148 9.68 7.53 13.67
N PRO A 149 8.52 7.09 14.18
CA PRO A 149 7.72 6.08 13.48
C PRO A 149 7.09 6.65 12.20
N ASP A 150 6.93 5.79 11.20
CA ASP A 150 6.15 6.08 9.99
C ASP A 150 4.69 6.45 10.34
N ARG A 151 4.11 7.39 9.59
CA ARG A 151 2.73 7.86 9.82
C ARG A 151 1.86 7.65 8.59
N LEU A 152 0.66 7.08 8.80
CA LEU A 152 -0.37 7.04 7.77
C LEU A 152 -1.08 8.39 7.66
N LEU A 153 -1.26 8.84 6.42
CA LEU A 153 -2.03 10.00 6.01
C LEU A 153 -3.36 9.58 5.39
#